data_AF-C2EQH1-F1
#
_entry.id   AF-C2EQH1-F1
#
_cell.length_a   1.000
_cell.length_b   1.000
_cell.length_c   1.000
_cell.angle_alpha   90.00
_cell.angle_beta   90.00
_cell.angle_gamma   90.00
#
_symmetry.space_group_name_H-M   'P 1'
#
loop_
_entity.id
_entity.type
_entity.pdbx_description
1 polymer ?
#
loop_
_entity_poly.entity_id
_entity_poly.type
_entity_poly.pdbx_seq_one_letter_code
_entity_poly.pdbx_strand_id
1 'polypeptide(L)'
;MIIKKLKIVSSEGIRVLSFSLKTIINSKKNSVGKSTILRILFYGLGYPIPSTYKLKFKNLKIWITFERDGNTYEAYRYSDYLELKKDGEIFYTDPVAANLTEWYSLIWGIDSLATLENLIGAIYLEQDKGWTLLNRGKVIGNISFNVRDLLIGLSSENKDLISMIDEQNNLRKIHDETKAILKLEEFTRDSNRTNDSDSKVNEEDLKEYKNIKVRKQFLQNKISRLKKYIKRTDNLENYIYSLNLLVKNPENEDHPIVVSKKQNNLINFKDTIDFLRTELISLQLDLNEVEKKEAQLNKKLDQDVNTLFSTEDVVESSLNALGQIKINRDLIEKKQENIEYELESLNKDINTEFNKNKEIIEETENWIKRFAKILGVEDVIKSHTNYLLTHDIKSISGTQYYKVVFSFKMAYIKVIEKYTNVKLPVVLDSPSGREVTQSNIKKVIDILNKYFEDNQIIIASIYDYKLKGKKKIEIKNKIFEDTDLGLLQENTAKDKKLKAE
;
A
#
# COMPACT_ATOMS: atom_id res chain seq x y z
N MET A 1 9.13 11.90 20.47
CA MET A 1 8.71 12.33 19.12
C MET A 1 8.03 13.70 19.18
N ILE A 2 8.60 14.73 18.56
CA ILE A 2 8.01 16.09 18.48
C ILE A 2 8.04 16.59 17.04
N ILE A 3 6.86 16.81 16.46
CA ILE A 3 6.70 17.33 15.10
C ILE A 3 7.03 18.82 15.11
N LYS A 4 7.96 19.27 14.26
CA LYS A 4 8.39 20.67 14.19
C LYS A 4 7.78 21.41 13.02
N LYS A 5 7.65 20.76 11.87
CA LYS A 5 7.24 21.42 10.64
C LYS A 5 6.45 20.48 9.73
N LEU A 6 5.44 21.03 9.07
CA LEU A 6 4.74 20.41 7.94
C LEU A 6 4.82 21.36 6.74
N LYS A 7 5.43 20.91 5.66
CA LYS A 7 5.46 21.61 4.37
C LYS A 7 4.64 20.80 3.37
N ILE A 8 3.72 21.47 2.70
CA ILE A 8 2.82 20.89 1.70
C ILE A 8 3.02 21.66 0.41
N VAL A 9 3.28 20.96 -0.68
CA VAL A 9 3.38 21.53 -2.02
C VAL A 9 2.34 20.87 -2.91
N SER A 10 1.54 21.71 -3.57
CA SER A 10 0.53 21.30 -4.55
C SER A 10 0.56 22.22 -5.77
N SER A 11 -0.29 21.93 -6.76
CA SER A 11 -0.54 22.86 -7.87
C SER A 11 -1.14 24.20 -7.43
N GLU A 12 -1.76 24.26 -6.25
CA GLU A 12 -2.43 25.46 -5.71
C GLU A 12 -1.50 26.35 -4.87
N GLY A 13 -0.31 25.88 -4.47
CA GLY A 13 0.55 26.64 -3.57
C GLY A 13 1.56 25.81 -2.77
N ILE A 14 2.40 26.53 -2.02
CA ILE A 14 3.26 25.97 -0.97
C ILE A 14 2.75 26.45 0.39
N ARG A 15 2.37 25.53 1.29
CA ARG A 15 2.01 25.85 2.66
C ARG A 15 3.04 25.31 3.64
N VAL A 16 3.50 26.14 4.57
CA VAL A 16 4.42 25.75 5.63
C VAL A 16 3.82 26.06 6.99
N LEU A 17 3.76 25.05 7.86
CA LEU A 17 3.22 25.12 9.21
C LEU A 17 4.33 24.74 10.18
N SER A 18 4.58 25.58 11.18
CA SER A 18 5.59 25.34 12.21
C SER A 18 4.92 25.10 13.56
N PHE A 19 5.06 23.90 14.08
CA PHE A 19 4.47 23.47 15.34
C PHE A 19 5.41 23.78 16.50
N SER A 20 4.82 24.03 17.66
CA SER A 20 5.52 24.10 18.94
C SER A 20 5.06 22.94 19.83
N LEU A 21 5.56 22.89 21.08
CA LEU A 21 5.13 21.89 22.04
C LEU A 21 3.61 21.93 22.26
N LYS A 22 2.98 23.10 22.28
CA LYS A 22 1.51 23.25 22.34
C LYS A 22 1.03 24.10 21.17
N THR A 23 0.27 23.53 20.25
CA THR A 23 -0.17 24.22 19.03
C THR A 23 -1.68 24.18 18.90
N ILE A 24 -2.30 25.34 18.63
CA ILE A 24 -3.72 25.43 18.27
C ILE A 24 -3.83 25.90 16.82
N ILE A 25 -4.36 25.04 15.95
CA ILE A 25 -4.73 25.36 14.58
C ILE A 25 -6.16 25.88 14.62
N ASN A 26 -6.33 27.19 14.41
CA ASN A 26 -7.59 27.89 14.54
C ASN A 26 -8.08 28.46 13.21
N SER A 27 -9.40 28.57 13.05
CA SER A 27 -10.01 29.37 11.99
C SER A 27 -11.31 30.00 12.48
N LYS A 28 -11.64 31.17 11.93
CA LYS A 28 -12.92 31.85 12.22
C LYS A 28 -14.14 31.17 11.60
N LYS A 29 -13.94 30.42 10.51
CA LYS A 29 -14.99 29.70 9.78
C LYS A 29 -14.81 28.19 9.88
N ASN A 30 -15.92 27.45 9.84
CA ASN A 30 -15.90 26.00 9.66
C ASN A 30 -15.44 25.63 8.24
N SER A 31 -14.96 24.39 8.08
CA SER A 31 -14.66 23.79 6.76
C SER A 31 -13.56 24.47 5.93
N VAL A 32 -12.63 25.20 6.56
CA VAL A 32 -11.47 25.82 5.88
C VAL A 32 -10.25 24.89 5.73
N GLY A 33 -10.33 23.65 6.21
CA GLY A 33 -9.26 22.65 6.09
C GLY A 33 -8.44 22.36 7.37
N LYS A 34 -8.91 22.74 8.57
CA LYS A 34 -8.24 22.42 9.85
C LYS A 34 -8.00 20.92 10.05
N SER A 35 -9.08 20.14 9.97
CA SER A 35 -9.05 18.67 10.07
C SER A 35 -8.26 18.06 8.92
N THR A 36 -8.36 18.65 7.72
CA THR A 36 -7.57 18.23 6.55
C THR A 36 -6.07 18.37 6.79
N ILE A 37 -5.59 19.39 7.49
CA ILE A 37 -4.16 19.53 7.85
C ILE A 37 -3.71 18.40 8.78
N LEU A 38 -4.52 18.05 9.79
CA LEU A 38 -4.20 16.92 10.67
C LEU A 38 -4.18 15.59 9.90
N ARG A 39 -5.13 15.40 8.97
CA ARG A 39 -5.15 14.24 8.08
C ARG A 39 -3.93 14.19 7.15
N ILE A 40 -3.51 15.33 6.58
CA ILE A 40 -2.29 15.46 5.76
C ILE A 40 -1.04 15.16 6.59
N LEU A 41 -1.01 15.58 7.86
CA LEU A 41 0.10 15.29 8.76
C LEU A 41 0.29 13.77 8.92
N PHE A 42 -0.76 13.03 9.26
CA PHE A 42 -0.65 11.58 9.39
C PHE A 42 -0.45 10.87 8.04
N TYR A 43 -1.06 11.38 6.96
CA TYR A 43 -0.78 10.89 5.61
C TYR A 43 0.70 11.03 5.25
N GLY A 44 1.31 12.19 5.50
CA GLY A 44 2.73 12.42 5.26
C GLY A 44 3.66 11.53 6.09
N LEU A 45 3.22 11.09 7.27
CA LEU A 45 3.92 10.10 8.09
C LEU A 45 3.74 8.65 7.61
N GLY A 46 3.13 8.42 6.43
CA GLY A 46 2.98 7.09 5.82
C GLY A 46 1.60 6.45 5.98
N TYR A 47 0.77 6.93 6.90
CA TYR A 47 -0.53 6.31 7.16
C TYR A 47 -1.48 6.40 5.94
N PRO A 48 -2.31 5.37 5.68
CA PRO A 48 -3.25 5.34 4.55
C PRO A 48 -4.52 6.16 4.86
N ILE A 49 -4.33 7.43 5.23
CA ILE A 49 -5.43 8.35 5.56
C ILE A 49 -6.15 8.74 4.26
N PRO A 50 -7.50 8.58 4.18
CA PRO A 50 -8.25 8.94 3.00
C PRO A 50 -8.18 10.44 2.72
N SER A 51 -8.19 10.77 1.43
CA SER A 51 -8.28 12.16 0.95
C SER A 51 -9.60 12.82 1.38
N THR A 52 -9.63 14.15 1.31
CA THR A 52 -10.87 14.91 1.50
C THR A 52 -11.49 15.26 0.15
N TYR A 53 -12.80 15.52 0.12
CA TYR A 53 -13.56 15.76 -1.12
C TYR A 53 -12.89 16.76 -2.08
N LYS A 54 -12.32 17.84 -1.56
CA LYS A 54 -11.69 18.91 -2.37
C LYS A 54 -10.20 18.71 -2.63
N LEU A 55 -9.51 17.83 -1.91
CA LEU A 55 -8.05 17.74 -1.96
C LEU A 55 -7.59 16.28 -2.00
N LYS A 56 -7.07 15.88 -3.16
CA LYS A 56 -6.48 14.55 -3.40
C LYS A 56 -5.05 14.50 -2.87
N PHE A 57 -4.82 13.74 -1.81
CA PHE A 57 -3.52 13.68 -1.13
C PHE A 57 -2.40 13.08 -1.99
N LYS A 58 -2.74 12.17 -2.92
CA LYS A 58 -1.78 11.58 -3.86
C LYS A 58 -1.07 12.60 -4.75
N ASN A 59 -1.65 13.79 -4.94
CA ASN A 59 -1.08 14.87 -5.75
C ASN A 59 -0.21 15.83 -4.92
N LEU A 60 -0.04 15.59 -3.62
CA LEU A 60 0.70 16.45 -2.72
C LEU A 60 2.12 15.92 -2.52
N LYS A 61 3.09 16.83 -2.54
CA LYS A 61 4.43 16.59 -2.00
C LYS A 61 4.46 17.11 -0.57
N ILE A 62 4.76 16.24 0.39
CA ILE A 62 4.62 16.53 1.82
C ILE A 62 5.96 16.26 2.50
N TRP A 63 6.43 17.22 3.30
CA TRP A 63 7.58 17.05 4.18
C TRP A 63 7.15 17.29 5.62
N ILE A 64 7.57 16.39 6.51
CA ILE A 64 7.34 16.48 7.95
C ILE A 64 8.68 16.41 8.64
N THR A 65 9.08 17.53 9.25
CA THR A 65 10.27 17.58 10.09
C THR A 65 9.87 17.29 11.53
N PHE A 66 10.55 16.37 12.19
CA PHE A 66 10.30 16.00 13.58
C PHE A 66 11.61 15.66 14.31
N GLU A 67 11.57 15.78 15.64
CA GLU A 67 12.68 15.40 16.52
C GLU A 67 12.34 14.15 17.31
N ARG A 68 13.29 13.22 17.39
CA ARG A 68 13.21 12.01 18.20
C ARG A 68 14.61 11.64 18.68
N ASP A 69 14.74 11.30 19.97
CA ASP A 69 15.99 10.84 20.60
C ASP A 69 17.19 11.77 20.34
N GLY A 70 16.93 13.09 20.32
CA GLY A 70 17.94 14.12 20.06
C GLY A 70 18.33 14.31 18.59
N ASN A 71 17.83 13.48 17.66
CA ASN A 71 18.10 13.59 16.23
C ASN A 71 16.95 14.31 15.51
N THR A 72 17.27 14.95 14.38
CA THR A 72 16.27 15.57 13.51
C THR A 72 16.00 14.67 12.32
N TYR A 73 14.71 14.41 12.09
CA TYR A 73 14.24 13.60 10.97
C TYR A 73 13.38 14.44 10.02
N GLU A 74 13.40 14.08 8.74
CA GLU A 74 12.50 14.62 7.73
C GLU A 74 11.86 13.47 6.95
N ALA A 75 10.56 13.25 7.16
CA ALA A 75 9.77 12.32 6.36
C ALA A 75 9.21 13.06 5.14
N TYR A 76 9.49 12.54 3.95
CA TYR A 76 8.96 12.99 2.69
C TYR A 76 8.00 11.95 2.11
N ARG A 77 6.84 12.42 1.64
CA ARG A 77 5.87 11.60 0.91
C ARG A 77 5.43 12.26 -0.39
N TYR A 78 5.41 11.49 -1.46
CA TYR A 78 4.73 11.83 -2.71
C TYR A 78 4.02 10.62 -3.29
N SER A 79 2.68 10.67 -3.33
CA SER A 79 1.84 9.51 -3.65
C SER A 79 2.20 8.31 -2.78
N ASP A 80 2.80 7.29 -3.39
CA ASP A 80 3.19 6.03 -2.75
C ASP A 80 4.69 5.95 -2.49
N TYR A 81 5.45 7.01 -2.74
CA TYR A 81 6.87 7.09 -2.40
C TYR A 81 7.06 7.70 -1.02
N LEU A 82 7.83 7.02 -0.17
CA LEU A 82 8.27 7.48 1.15
C LEU A 82 9.79 7.59 1.18
N GLU A 83 10.30 8.64 1.82
CA GLU A 83 11.71 8.85 2.09
C GLU A 83 11.86 9.42 3.49
N LEU A 84 12.79 8.90 4.27
CA LEU A 84 13.14 9.38 5.59
C LEU A 84 14.58 9.83 5.58
N LYS A 85 14.81 11.09 5.95
CA LYS A 85 16.15 11.62 6.23
C LYS A 85 16.40 11.67 7.72
N LYS A 86 17.64 11.41 8.11
CA LYS A 86 18.16 11.64 9.46
C LYS A 86 19.32 12.62 9.36
N ASP A 87 19.23 13.75 10.04
CA ASP A 87 20.26 14.79 10.10
C ASP A 87 20.75 15.28 8.72
N GLY A 88 19.84 15.26 7.72
CA GLY A 88 20.07 15.74 6.36
C GLY A 88 20.40 14.65 5.33
N GLU A 89 20.77 13.45 5.78
CA GLU A 89 21.10 12.33 4.91
C GLU A 89 19.91 11.39 4.73
N ILE A 90 19.73 10.85 3.51
CA ILE A 90 18.70 9.85 3.25
C ILE A 90 19.06 8.59 4.02
N PHE A 91 18.19 8.25 4.96
CA PHE A 91 18.37 7.13 5.88
C PHE A 91 17.56 5.91 5.43
N TYR A 92 16.37 6.12 4.83
CA TYR A 92 15.49 5.04 4.41
C TYR A 92 14.52 5.50 3.30
N THR A 93 14.12 4.59 2.41
CA THR A 93 13.11 4.86 1.37
C THR A 93 12.24 3.63 1.17
N ASP A 94 10.95 3.83 0.92
CA ASP A 94 10.00 2.72 0.78
C ASP A 94 8.81 3.08 -0.12
N PRO A 95 8.31 2.17 -0.98
CA PRO A 95 6.97 2.30 -1.51
C PRO A 95 5.91 2.00 -0.41
N VAL A 96 4.82 2.77 -0.36
CA VAL A 96 3.69 2.56 0.58
C VAL A 96 3.06 1.17 0.45
N ALA A 97 3.24 0.50 -0.69
CA ALA A 97 2.75 -0.86 -0.93
C ALA A 97 3.61 -1.95 -0.26
N ALA A 98 4.81 -1.62 0.23
CA ALA A 98 5.63 -2.52 1.03
C ALA A 98 5.21 -2.48 2.51
N ASN A 99 5.59 -3.51 3.26
CA ASN A 99 5.25 -3.66 4.67
C ASN A 99 5.72 -2.43 5.49
N LEU A 100 4.78 -1.53 5.83
CA LEU A 100 5.03 -0.26 6.53
C LEU A 100 5.51 -0.41 7.98
N THR A 101 5.67 -1.63 8.49
CA THR A 101 6.11 -1.91 9.86
C THR A 101 7.45 -1.23 10.17
N GLU A 102 8.45 -1.44 9.32
CA GLU A 102 9.78 -0.86 9.49
C GLU A 102 9.71 0.67 9.42
N TRP A 103 8.98 1.20 8.44
CA TRP A 103 8.73 2.63 8.34
C TRP A 103 8.14 3.23 9.64
N TYR A 104 7.11 2.61 10.21
CA TYR A 104 6.50 3.11 11.45
C TYR A 104 7.44 2.98 12.66
N SER A 105 8.23 1.91 12.78
CA SER A 105 9.27 1.82 13.81
C SER A 105 10.27 2.97 13.65
N LEU A 106 10.72 3.25 12.43
CA LEU A 106 11.64 4.35 12.14
C LEU A 106 11.06 5.75 12.39
N ILE A 107 9.75 5.95 12.30
CA ILE A 107 9.09 7.21 12.67
C ILE A 107 8.94 7.33 14.19
N TRP A 108 8.44 6.29 14.86
CA TRP A 108 7.98 6.38 16.25
C TRP A 108 9.03 5.97 17.27
N GLY A 109 10.00 5.14 16.90
CA GLY A 109 11.01 4.58 17.79
C GLY A 109 10.44 3.48 18.68
N ILE A 110 9.47 2.72 18.16
CA ILE A 110 8.78 1.65 18.86
C ILE A 110 8.91 0.39 17.99
N ASP A 111 9.41 -0.70 18.57
CA ASP A 111 9.69 -1.93 17.81
C ASP A 111 8.49 -2.89 17.76
N SER A 112 7.51 -2.70 18.64
CA SER A 112 6.33 -3.56 18.72
C SER A 112 5.34 -3.25 17.59
N LEU A 113 5.21 -4.17 16.63
CA LEU A 113 4.25 -4.08 15.52
C LEU A 113 2.82 -3.85 16.02
N ALA A 114 2.34 -4.69 16.95
CA ALA A 114 0.99 -4.56 17.50
C ALA A 114 0.76 -3.20 18.17
N THR A 115 1.79 -2.61 18.78
CA THR A 115 1.72 -1.24 19.32
C THR A 115 1.64 -0.20 18.20
N LEU A 116 2.49 -0.31 17.18
CA LEU A 116 2.55 0.62 16.04
C LEU A 116 1.21 0.65 15.27
N GLU A 117 0.62 -0.51 14.99
CA GLU A 117 -0.67 -0.61 14.29
C GLU A 117 -1.82 0.07 15.04
N ASN A 118 -1.75 0.07 16.37
CA ASN A 118 -2.76 0.67 17.24
C ASN A 118 -2.44 2.10 17.68
N LEU A 119 -1.24 2.62 17.35
CA LEU A 119 -0.73 3.88 17.88
C LEU A 119 -1.60 5.08 17.47
N ILE A 120 -2.01 5.16 16.21
CA ILE A 120 -2.90 6.24 15.71
C ILE A 120 -4.20 6.29 16.48
N GLY A 121 -4.76 5.13 16.82
CA GLY A 121 -5.98 5.05 17.61
C GLY A 121 -5.81 5.57 19.04
N ALA A 122 -4.59 5.62 19.58
CA ALA A 122 -4.31 6.22 20.88
C ALA A 122 -4.04 7.74 20.79
N ILE A 123 -3.24 8.18 19.81
CA ILE A 123 -2.73 9.56 19.76
C ILE A 123 -3.62 10.55 18.99
N TYR A 124 -4.52 10.08 18.13
CA TYR A 124 -5.36 10.93 17.29
C TYR A 124 -6.85 10.77 17.58
N LEU A 125 -7.45 11.83 18.15
CA LEU A 125 -8.90 11.93 18.32
C LEU A 125 -9.49 12.71 17.14
N GLU A 126 -9.83 11.98 16.09
CA GLU A 126 -10.49 12.46 14.89
C GLU A 126 -11.92 12.97 15.17
N GLN A 127 -12.37 14.00 14.43
CA GLN A 127 -13.59 14.73 14.73
C GLN A 127 -14.87 13.87 14.68
N ASP A 128 -14.96 12.93 13.74
CA ASP A 128 -16.17 12.13 13.52
C ASP A 128 -16.17 10.88 14.41
N LYS A 129 -15.12 10.05 14.32
CA LYS A 129 -15.07 8.74 14.99
C LYS A 129 -14.15 8.70 16.22
N GLY A 130 -13.18 9.59 16.32
CA GLY A 130 -12.18 9.56 17.40
C GLY A 130 -12.79 9.73 18.79
N TRP A 131 -13.81 10.57 18.91
CA TRP A 131 -14.54 10.83 20.17
C TRP A 131 -15.55 9.75 20.53
N THR A 132 -15.78 8.77 19.65
CA THR A 132 -16.68 7.65 19.90
C THR A 132 -15.98 6.29 19.95
N LEU A 133 -14.68 6.25 19.63
CA LEU A 133 -13.86 5.05 19.62
C LEU A 133 -13.27 4.75 21.01
N LEU A 134 -13.88 3.81 21.73
CA LEU A 134 -13.44 3.43 23.06
C LEU A 134 -12.36 2.31 23.02
N ASN A 135 -12.79 1.06 22.85
CA ASN A 135 -11.94 -0.13 22.99
C ASN A 135 -11.56 -0.76 21.63
N ARG A 136 -12.47 -0.76 20.65
CA ARG A 136 -12.20 -1.27 19.30
C ARG A 136 -13.00 -0.56 18.23
N GLY A 137 -12.48 -0.50 17.00
CA GLY A 137 -13.19 0.05 15.86
C GLY A 137 -12.25 0.66 14.81
N LYS A 138 -12.81 1.46 13.90
CA LYS A 138 -12.03 2.18 12.88
C LYS A 138 -11.75 3.60 13.34
N VAL A 139 -10.48 3.99 13.38
CA VAL A 139 -10.05 5.36 13.71
C VAL A 139 -10.43 6.31 12.58
N ILE A 140 -9.92 6.03 11.38
CA ILE A 140 -10.15 6.81 10.16
C ILE A 140 -9.81 5.95 8.94
N GLY A 141 -10.65 6.00 7.89
CA GLY A 141 -10.49 5.14 6.72
C GLY A 141 -10.56 3.66 7.10
N ASN A 142 -9.52 2.90 6.75
CA ASN A 142 -9.37 1.48 7.09
C ASN A 142 -8.42 1.22 8.27
N ILE A 143 -7.92 2.27 8.94
CA ILE A 143 -7.06 2.10 10.11
C ILE A 143 -7.93 1.65 11.29
N SER A 144 -7.72 0.42 11.74
CA SER A 144 -8.36 -0.15 12.92
C SER A 144 -7.61 0.22 14.20
N PHE A 145 -8.31 0.04 15.31
CA PHE A 145 -7.77 0.15 16.65
C PHE A 145 -8.40 -0.95 17.51
N ASN A 146 -7.60 -1.56 18.35
CA ASN A 146 -7.97 -2.52 19.38
C ASN A 146 -7.07 -2.32 20.60
N VAL A 147 -7.68 -1.93 21.73
CA VAL A 147 -6.96 -1.73 22.99
C VAL A 147 -6.28 -3.01 23.48
N ARG A 148 -6.88 -4.18 23.27
CA ARG A 148 -6.29 -5.45 23.69
C ARG A 148 -4.98 -5.69 22.96
N ASP A 149 -5.00 -5.55 21.63
CA ASP A 149 -3.83 -5.81 20.79
C ASP A 149 -2.72 -4.78 21.07
N LEU A 150 -3.10 -3.51 21.35
CA LEU A 150 -2.18 -2.48 21.84
C LEU A 150 -1.48 -2.93 23.13
N LEU A 151 -2.24 -3.35 24.15
CA LEU A 151 -1.68 -3.72 25.45
C LEU A 151 -0.87 -5.03 25.38
N ILE A 152 -1.29 -5.99 24.55
CA ILE A 152 -0.48 -7.19 24.27
C ILE A 152 0.86 -6.78 23.65
N GLY A 153 0.85 -5.85 22.68
CA GLY A 153 2.05 -5.35 22.04
C GLY A 153 3.03 -4.64 22.99
N LEU A 154 2.54 -4.03 24.07
CA LEU A 154 3.36 -3.35 25.07
C LEU A 154 3.95 -4.31 26.11
N SER A 155 3.41 -5.52 26.24
CA SER A 155 3.90 -6.51 27.19
C SER A 155 5.09 -7.28 26.60
N SER A 156 6.26 -7.12 27.22
CA SER A 156 7.53 -7.73 26.82
C SER A 156 7.58 -9.27 26.97
N GLU A 157 6.65 -9.89 27.70
CA GLU A 157 6.66 -11.33 28.01
C GLU A 157 5.69 -12.18 27.17
N ASN A 158 5.06 -11.58 26.15
CA ASN A 158 3.88 -12.16 25.50
C ASN A 158 4.15 -12.74 24.10
N LYS A 159 5.29 -13.40 23.86
CA LYS A 159 5.61 -13.95 22.53
C LYS A 159 4.55 -14.92 22.00
N ASP A 160 4.01 -15.78 22.86
CA ASP A 160 2.95 -16.73 22.48
C ASP A 160 1.66 -15.98 22.07
N LEU A 161 1.27 -14.97 22.85
CA LEU A 161 0.14 -14.10 22.55
C LEU A 161 0.31 -13.32 21.23
N ILE A 162 1.52 -12.85 20.94
CA ILE A 162 1.84 -12.19 19.66
C ILE A 162 1.66 -13.18 18.51
N SER A 163 2.19 -14.40 18.64
CA SER A 163 2.01 -15.47 17.64
C SER A 163 0.53 -15.79 17.39
N MET A 164 -0.28 -15.83 18.45
CA MET A 164 -1.73 -16.06 18.33
C MET A 164 -2.44 -14.90 17.62
N ILE A 165 -2.01 -13.64 17.84
CA ILE A 165 -2.56 -12.49 17.11
C ILE A 165 -2.18 -12.55 15.63
N ASP A 166 -0.94 -12.90 15.31
CA ASP A 166 -0.48 -13.03 13.92
C ASP A 166 -1.25 -14.14 13.18
N GLU A 167 -1.46 -15.28 13.84
CA GLU A 167 -2.32 -16.36 13.34
C GLU A 167 -3.77 -15.87 13.12
N GLN A 168 -4.33 -15.15 14.09
CA GLN A 168 -5.67 -14.57 13.97
C GLN A 168 -5.77 -13.62 12.76
N ASN A 169 -4.76 -12.77 12.54
CA ASN A 169 -4.72 -11.84 11.41
C ASN A 169 -4.62 -12.57 10.07
N ASN A 170 -3.82 -13.63 10.00
CA ASN A 170 -3.71 -14.45 8.79
C ASN A 170 -5.03 -15.17 8.47
N LEU A 171 -5.69 -15.76 9.48
CA LEU A 171 -7.01 -16.38 9.32
C LEU A 171 -8.07 -15.38 8.85
N ARG A 172 -8.07 -14.15 9.39
CA ARG A 172 -8.96 -13.07 8.91
C ARG A 172 -8.70 -12.71 7.45
N LYS A 173 -7.44 -12.65 7.02
CA LYS A 173 -7.09 -12.37 5.63
C LYS A 173 -7.62 -13.46 4.69
N ILE A 174 -7.42 -14.74 5.05
CA ILE A 174 -7.93 -15.88 4.29
C ILE A 174 -9.48 -15.87 4.28
N HIS A 175 -10.12 -15.49 5.40
CA HIS A 175 -11.57 -15.31 5.47
C HIS A 175 -12.08 -14.24 4.50
N ASP A 176 -11.43 -13.07 4.46
CA ASP A 176 -11.79 -11.99 3.54
C ASP A 176 -11.57 -12.38 2.07
N GLU A 177 -10.48 -13.09 1.76
CA GLU A 177 -10.18 -13.62 0.42
C GLU A 177 -11.24 -14.64 -0.04
N THR A 178 -11.58 -15.62 0.81
CA THR A 178 -12.65 -16.60 0.51
C THR A 178 -14.00 -15.92 0.33
N LYS A 179 -14.30 -14.87 1.12
CA LYS A 179 -15.53 -14.09 1.00
C LYS A 179 -15.59 -13.30 -0.30
N ALA A 180 -14.46 -12.78 -0.76
CA ALA A 180 -14.37 -12.13 -2.07
C ALA A 180 -14.64 -13.14 -3.19
N ILE A 181 -14.11 -14.36 -3.10
CA ILE A 181 -14.37 -15.44 -4.07
C ILE A 181 -15.86 -15.79 -4.12
N LEU A 182 -16.52 -15.96 -2.98
CA LEU A 182 -17.97 -16.27 -2.94
C LEU A 182 -18.81 -15.14 -3.55
N LYS A 183 -18.48 -13.88 -3.27
CA LYS A 183 -19.17 -12.73 -3.89
C LYS A 183 -18.98 -12.66 -5.39
N LEU A 184 -17.77 -12.96 -5.87
CA LEU A 184 -17.49 -13.05 -7.30
C LEU A 184 -18.32 -14.16 -7.94
N GLU A 185 -18.40 -15.32 -7.29
CA GLU A 185 -19.21 -16.45 -7.74
C GLU A 185 -20.70 -16.10 -7.88
N GLU A 186 -21.29 -15.48 -6.86
CA GLU A 186 -22.68 -15.00 -6.88
C GLU A 186 -22.92 -14.03 -8.04
N PHE A 187 -22.02 -13.06 -8.20
CA PHE A 187 -22.13 -12.07 -9.26
C PHE A 187 -22.01 -12.69 -10.66
N THR A 188 -21.12 -13.68 -10.86
CA THR A 188 -21.01 -14.41 -12.14
C THR A 188 -22.20 -15.34 -12.43
N ARG A 189 -22.85 -15.90 -11.41
CA ARG A 189 -24.08 -16.71 -11.59
C ARG A 189 -25.27 -15.87 -12.00
N ASP A 190 -25.41 -14.68 -11.41
CA ASP A 190 -26.53 -13.78 -11.71
C ASP A 190 -26.40 -13.16 -13.12
N SER A 191 -25.19 -12.83 -13.57
CA SER A 191 -24.94 -12.36 -14.95
C SER A 191 -25.21 -13.43 -16.02
N ASN A 192 -24.92 -14.71 -15.73
CA ASN A 192 -25.18 -15.82 -16.66
C ASN A 192 -26.67 -16.19 -16.77
N ARG A 193 -27.56 -15.64 -15.93
CA ARG A 193 -29.02 -15.87 -16.02
C ARG A 193 -29.73 -14.93 -16.99
N THR A 194 -29.08 -13.84 -17.41
CA THR A 194 -29.70 -12.82 -18.28
C THR A 194 -29.29 -12.90 -19.75
N ASN A 195 -28.22 -13.63 -20.09
CA ASN A 195 -27.77 -13.78 -21.48
C ASN A 195 -27.89 -15.24 -21.94
N ASP A 196 -29.09 -15.60 -22.37
CA ASP A 196 -29.28 -16.67 -23.35
C ASP A 196 -28.95 -16.07 -24.74
N SER A 197 -27.68 -15.78 -24.97
CA SER A 197 -27.17 -15.38 -26.28
C SER A 197 -25.91 -16.18 -26.61
N ASP A 198 -26.07 -17.02 -27.62
CA ASP A 198 -25.03 -17.80 -28.29
C ASP A 198 -23.79 -16.95 -28.56
N SER A 199 -22.78 -17.06 -27.70
CA SER A 199 -21.40 -16.72 -28.04
C SER A 199 -20.49 -17.87 -27.64
N LYS A 200 -20.67 -19.00 -28.33
CA LYS A 200 -19.61 -20.01 -28.41
C LYS A 200 -18.40 -19.36 -29.06
N VAL A 201 -17.41 -18.95 -28.26
CA VAL A 201 -16.05 -18.82 -28.75
C VAL A 201 -15.68 -20.19 -29.33
N ASN A 202 -15.57 -20.27 -30.65
CA ASN A 202 -15.30 -21.53 -31.35
C ASN A 202 -13.97 -22.10 -30.84
N GLU A 203 -14.01 -23.18 -30.07
CA GLU A 203 -12.82 -23.91 -29.62
C GLU A 203 -11.90 -24.31 -30.79
N GLU A 204 -12.47 -24.42 -32.00
CA GLU A 204 -11.76 -24.69 -33.25
C GLU A 204 -10.82 -23.56 -33.66
N ASP A 205 -11.25 -22.29 -33.60
CA ASP A 205 -10.42 -21.14 -33.97
C ASP A 205 -9.23 -20.97 -32.99
N LEU A 206 -9.43 -21.25 -31.70
CA LEU A 206 -8.38 -21.24 -30.67
C LEU A 206 -7.37 -22.39 -30.85
N LYS A 207 -7.84 -23.59 -31.22
CA LYS A 207 -6.96 -24.73 -31.56
C LYS A 207 -6.15 -24.43 -32.81
N GLU A 208 -6.77 -23.84 -33.83
CA GLU A 208 -6.10 -23.43 -35.07
C GLU A 208 -5.03 -22.37 -34.81
N TYR A 209 -5.32 -21.36 -34.00
CA TYR A 209 -4.35 -20.33 -33.61
C TYR A 209 -3.11 -20.90 -32.91
N LYS A 210 -3.31 -21.81 -31.94
CA LYS A 210 -2.21 -22.49 -31.24
C LYS A 210 -1.36 -23.32 -32.22
N ASN A 211 -1.99 -24.04 -33.13
CA ASN A 211 -1.29 -24.84 -34.14
C ASN A 211 -0.47 -23.97 -35.10
N ILE A 212 -1.01 -22.83 -35.53
CA ILE A 212 -0.30 -21.85 -36.37
C ILE A 212 0.95 -21.32 -35.65
N LYS A 213 0.84 -20.96 -34.37
CA LYS A 213 2.00 -20.47 -33.58
C LYS A 213 3.10 -21.53 -33.43
N VAL A 214 2.72 -22.77 -33.12
CA VAL A 214 3.69 -23.88 -33.00
C VAL A 214 4.40 -24.13 -34.33
N ARG A 215 3.65 -24.15 -35.44
CA ARG A 215 4.22 -24.33 -36.79
C ARG A 215 5.14 -23.18 -37.20
N LYS A 216 4.74 -21.93 -36.92
CA LYS A 216 5.56 -20.73 -37.16
C LYS A 216 6.89 -20.80 -36.42
N GLN A 217 6.86 -21.11 -35.12
CA GLN A 217 8.06 -21.21 -34.30
C GLN A 217 8.98 -22.36 -34.77
N PHE A 218 8.40 -23.48 -35.16
CA PHE A 218 9.15 -24.60 -35.75
C PHE A 218 9.88 -24.19 -37.04
N LEU A 219 9.18 -23.54 -37.97
CA LEU A 219 9.77 -23.07 -39.24
C LEU A 219 10.87 -22.02 -39.01
N GLN A 220 10.64 -21.04 -38.14
CA GLN A 220 11.64 -20.02 -37.79
C GLN A 220 12.92 -20.64 -37.21
N ASN A 221 12.77 -21.64 -36.33
CA ASN A 221 13.90 -22.38 -35.77
C ASN A 221 14.65 -23.18 -36.85
N LYS A 222 13.94 -23.86 -37.75
CA LYS A 222 14.56 -24.61 -38.85
C LYS A 222 15.32 -23.69 -39.81
N ILE A 223 14.73 -22.56 -40.19
CA ILE A 223 15.36 -21.50 -41.01
C ILE A 223 16.63 -20.97 -40.33
N SER A 224 16.56 -20.64 -39.03
CA SER A 224 17.71 -20.12 -38.29
C SER A 224 18.86 -21.12 -38.22
N ARG A 225 18.56 -22.39 -37.98
CA ARG A 225 19.56 -23.48 -37.99
C ARG A 225 20.18 -23.65 -39.38
N LEU A 226 19.38 -23.66 -40.44
CA LEU A 226 19.85 -23.82 -41.81
C LEU A 226 20.73 -22.66 -42.25
N LYS A 227 20.37 -21.41 -41.92
CA LYS A 227 21.22 -20.22 -42.16
C LYS A 227 22.59 -20.34 -41.47
N LYS A 228 22.60 -20.80 -40.21
CA LYS A 228 23.86 -21.03 -39.48
C LYS A 228 24.69 -22.14 -40.14
N TYR A 229 24.04 -23.21 -40.61
CA TYR A 229 24.71 -24.31 -41.29
C TYR A 229 25.35 -23.85 -42.61
N ILE A 230 24.60 -23.15 -43.46
CA ILE A 230 25.12 -22.54 -44.71
C ILE A 230 26.35 -21.68 -44.42
N LYS A 231 26.28 -20.80 -43.42
CA LYS A 231 27.40 -19.94 -43.03
C LYS A 231 28.64 -20.74 -42.56
N ARG A 232 28.42 -21.82 -41.81
CA ARG A 232 29.51 -22.71 -41.38
C ARG A 232 30.16 -23.42 -42.55
N THR A 233 29.37 -23.89 -43.52
CA THR A 233 29.87 -24.54 -44.73
C THR A 233 30.67 -23.57 -45.61
N ASP A 234 30.17 -22.33 -45.80
CA ASP A 234 30.91 -21.24 -46.48
C ASP A 234 32.26 -20.96 -45.78
N ASN A 235 32.26 -20.90 -44.46
CA ASN A 235 33.48 -20.66 -43.69
C ASN A 235 34.45 -21.85 -43.78
N LEU A 236 33.94 -23.09 -43.81
CA LEU A 236 34.76 -24.28 -43.97
C LEU A 236 35.45 -24.30 -45.34
N GLU A 237 34.76 -23.89 -46.40
CA GLU A 237 35.36 -23.79 -47.74
C GLU A 237 36.56 -22.83 -47.73
N ASN A 238 36.38 -21.63 -47.16
CA ASN A 238 37.45 -20.64 -47.04
C ASN A 238 38.59 -21.14 -46.12
N TYR A 239 38.27 -21.89 -45.07
CA TYR A 239 39.28 -22.50 -44.22
C TYR A 239 40.10 -23.56 -44.97
N ILE A 240 39.46 -24.45 -45.73
CA ILE A 240 40.17 -25.46 -46.55
C ILE A 240 41.13 -24.79 -47.52
N TYR A 241 40.72 -23.70 -48.18
CA TYR A 241 41.63 -22.94 -49.05
C TYR A 241 42.80 -22.33 -48.28
N SER A 242 42.60 -21.87 -47.04
CA SER A 242 43.67 -21.27 -46.23
C SER A 242 44.77 -22.26 -45.81
N LEU A 243 44.48 -23.56 -45.84
CA LEU A 243 45.44 -24.61 -45.47
C LEU A 243 46.49 -24.90 -46.55
N ASN A 244 46.35 -24.34 -47.76
CA ASN A 244 47.27 -24.52 -48.90
C ASN A 244 47.62 -26.00 -49.19
N LEU A 245 46.61 -26.86 -49.14
CA LEU A 245 46.80 -28.30 -49.26
C LEU A 245 47.24 -28.69 -50.67
N LEU A 246 48.17 -29.65 -50.74
CA LEU A 246 48.62 -30.30 -51.96
C LEU A 246 48.14 -31.75 -51.94
N VAL A 247 47.36 -32.14 -52.95
CA VAL A 247 46.84 -33.51 -53.08
C VAL A 247 47.70 -34.25 -54.09
N LYS A 248 48.20 -35.43 -53.69
CA LYS A 248 49.01 -36.28 -54.57
C LYS A 248 48.22 -36.65 -55.83
N ASN A 249 48.79 -36.40 -57.00
CA ASN A 249 48.18 -36.79 -58.26
C ASN A 249 48.60 -38.23 -58.62
N PRO A 250 47.68 -39.20 -58.68
CA PRO A 250 48.01 -40.58 -59.00
C PRO A 250 48.43 -40.78 -60.46
N GLU A 251 48.14 -39.84 -61.37
CA GLU A 251 48.53 -39.95 -62.79
C GLU A 251 49.88 -39.27 -63.12
N ASN A 252 50.34 -38.34 -62.28
CA ASN A 252 51.65 -37.70 -62.45
C ASN A 252 52.21 -37.32 -61.07
N GLU A 253 53.11 -38.17 -60.56
CA GLU A 253 53.58 -38.11 -59.18
C GLU A 253 54.38 -36.84 -58.87
N ASP A 254 55.02 -36.25 -59.88
CA ASP A 254 55.83 -35.03 -59.74
C ASP A 254 55.00 -33.74 -59.73
N HIS A 255 53.70 -33.79 -60.05
CA HIS A 255 52.83 -32.62 -60.12
C HIS A 255 51.57 -32.78 -59.25
N PRO A 256 51.64 -32.41 -57.96
CA PRO A 256 50.50 -32.47 -57.05
C PRO A 256 49.43 -31.43 -57.41
N ILE A 257 48.16 -31.77 -57.13
CA ILE A 257 47.01 -30.89 -57.33
C ILE A 257 46.94 -29.89 -56.18
N VAL A 258 46.99 -28.60 -56.50
CA VAL A 258 46.96 -27.52 -55.50
C VAL A 258 45.52 -27.16 -55.16
N VAL A 259 45.05 -27.45 -53.95
CA VAL A 259 43.71 -27.05 -53.53
C VAL A 259 43.68 -25.55 -53.31
N SER A 260 43.05 -24.80 -54.23
CA SER A 260 43.01 -23.34 -54.15
C SER A 260 41.77 -22.78 -54.80
N LYS A 261 41.32 -21.63 -54.27
CA LYS A 261 40.18 -20.89 -54.80
C LYS A 261 40.36 -20.48 -56.27
N LYS A 262 41.62 -20.26 -56.70
CA LYS A 262 41.96 -19.89 -58.09
C LYS A 262 41.76 -21.05 -59.07
N GLN A 263 42.00 -22.28 -58.64
CA GLN A 263 41.82 -23.48 -59.47
C GLN A 263 40.40 -24.07 -59.38
N ASN A 264 39.58 -23.60 -58.42
CA ASN A 264 38.19 -24.02 -58.22
C ASN A 264 38.00 -25.55 -58.25
N ASN A 265 38.90 -26.26 -57.55
CA ASN A 265 38.98 -27.72 -57.56
C ASN A 265 38.33 -28.39 -56.34
N LEU A 266 37.58 -27.64 -55.52
CA LEU A 266 36.67 -28.20 -54.52
C LEU A 266 35.30 -28.44 -55.16
N ILE A 267 35.00 -29.71 -55.43
CA ILE A 267 33.77 -30.14 -56.10
C ILE A 267 32.66 -30.35 -55.04
N ASN A 268 31.38 -30.18 -55.42
CA ASN A 268 30.18 -30.36 -54.59
C ASN A 268 29.96 -29.37 -53.44
N PHE A 269 30.93 -28.50 -53.09
CA PHE A 269 30.71 -27.47 -52.06
C PHE A 269 29.65 -26.47 -52.49
N LYS A 270 29.78 -25.93 -53.70
CA LYS A 270 28.85 -24.94 -54.25
C LYS A 270 27.46 -25.52 -54.48
N ASP A 271 27.36 -26.71 -55.06
CA ASP A 271 26.08 -27.38 -55.31
C ASP A 271 25.33 -27.70 -54.01
N THR A 272 26.06 -28.11 -52.96
CA THR A 272 25.49 -28.31 -51.62
C THR A 272 24.95 -27.00 -51.05
N ILE A 273 25.70 -25.90 -51.19
CA ILE A 273 25.26 -24.59 -50.70
C ILE A 273 24.03 -24.09 -51.48
N ASP A 274 24.00 -24.27 -52.79
CA ASP A 274 22.87 -23.88 -53.63
C ASP A 274 21.62 -24.73 -53.33
N PHE A 275 21.78 -26.02 -53.06
CA PHE A 275 20.70 -26.87 -52.54
C PHE A 275 20.16 -26.36 -51.19
N LEU A 276 21.04 -26.08 -50.23
CA LEU A 276 20.64 -25.57 -48.90
C LEU A 276 19.97 -24.19 -49.00
N ARG A 277 20.41 -23.33 -49.92
CA ARG A 277 19.77 -22.05 -50.21
C ARG A 277 18.39 -22.23 -50.82
N THR A 278 18.21 -23.23 -51.68
CA THR A 278 16.89 -23.56 -52.25
C THR A 278 15.93 -24.07 -51.17
N GLU A 279 16.39 -24.97 -50.29
CA GLU A 279 15.59 -25.42 -49.13
C GLU A 279 15.25 -24.25 -48.19
N LEU A 280 16.20 -23.32 -47.98
CA LEU A 280 15.97 -22.13 -47.18
C LEU A 280 14.86 -21.24 -47.76
N ILE A 281 14.86 -21.01 -49.07
CA ILE A 281 13.83 -20.23 -49.77
C ILE A 281 12.48 -20.92 -49.64
N SER A 282 12.41 -22.24 -49.83
CA SER A 282 11.18 -23.01 -49.65
C SER A 282 10.61 -22.88 -48.24
N LEU A 283 11.43 -23.02 -47.21
CA LEU A 283 10.98 -22.84 -45.81
C LEU A 283 10.52 -21.40 -45.52
N GLN A 284 11.13 -20.40 -46.15
CA GLN A 284 10.70 -19.01 -46.03
C GLN A 284 9.37 -18.74 -46.71
N LEU A 285 9.08 -19.40 -47.84
CA LEU A 285 7.78 -19.34 -48.49
C LEU A 285 6.70 -19.98 -47.60
N ASP A 286 6.96 -21.16 -47.03
CA ASP A 286 6.06 -21.80 -46.07
C ASP A 286 5.78 -20.92 -44.85
N LEU A 287 6.82 -20.25 -44.33
CA LEU A 287 6.66 -19.31 -43.21
C LEU A 287 5.76 -18.13 -43.58
N ASN A 288 5.96 -17.54 -44.77
CA ASN A 288 5.12 -16.45 -45.26
C ASN A 288 3.65 -16.89 -45.42
N GLU A 289 3.39 -18.12 -45.86
CA GLU A 289 2.02 -18.64 -45.93
C GLU A 289 1.40 -18.78 -44.54
N VAL A 290 2.14 -19.32 -43.57
CA VAL A 290 1.70 -19.42 -42.18
C VAL A 290 1.44 -18.03 -41.57
N GLU A 291 2.29 -17.04 -41.86
CA GLU A 291 2.12 -15.66 -41.41
C GLU A 291 0.92 -14.97 -42.08
N LYS A 292 0.64 -15.25 -43.35
CA LYS A 292 -0.59 -14.77 -44.01
C LYS A 292 -1.85 -15.37 -43.37
N LYS A 293 -1.84 -16.68 -43.07
CA LYS A 293 -2.94 -17.34 -42.36
C LYS A 293 -3.12 -16.78 -40.94
N GLU A 294 -2.01 -16.54 -40.23
CA GLU A 294 -2.03 -15.88 -38.92
C GLU A 294 -2.63 -14.47 -39.02
N ALA A 295 -2.27 -13.68 -40.04
CA ALA A 295 -2.82 -12.35 -40.24
C ALA A 295 -4.32 -12.37 -40.61
N GLN A 296 -4.77 -13.36 -41.39
CA GLN A 296 -6.19 -13.54 -41.70
C GLN A 296 -6.99 -13.95 -40.46
N LEU A 297 -6.49 -14.88 -39.67
CA LEU A 297 -7.11 -15.31 -38.42
C LEU A 297 -7.12 -14.19 -37.39
N ASN A 298 -6.03 -13.42 -37.28
CA ASN A 298 -5.98 -12.23 -36.42
C ASN A 298 -6.99 -11.17 -36.88
N LYS A 299 -7.18 -10.94 -38.19
CA LYS A 299 -8.23 -10.03 -38.68
C LYS A 299 -9.64 -10.51 -38.33
N LYS A 300 -9.90 -11.82 -38.40
CA LYS A 300 -11.17 -12.43 -37.98
C LYS A 300 -11.39 -12.26 -36.47
N LEU A 301 -10.37 -12.58 -35.68
CA LEU A 301 -10.35 -12.34 -34.22
C LEU A 301 -10.50 -10.85 -33.88
N ASP A 302 -9.85 -9.95 -34.62
CA ASP A 302 -9.93 -8.49 -34.43
C ASP A 302 -11.32 -7.95 -34.78
N GLN A 303 -12.03 -8.57 -35.73
CA GLN A 303 -13.43 -8.24 -36.03
C GLN A 303 -14.36 -8.69 -34.90
N ASP A 304 -14.16 -9.90 -34.36
CA ASP A 304 -14.88 -10.40 -33.18
C ASP A 304 -14.55 -9.58 -31.91
N VAL A 305 -13.30 -9.12 -31.79
CA VAL A 305 -12.77 -8.22 -30.76
C VAL A 305 -13.39 -6.83 -30.87
N ASN A 306 -13.49 -6.23 -32.06
CA ASN A 306 -14.12 -4.91 -32.20
C ASN A 306 -15.63 -4.93 -31.88
N THR A 307 -16.30 -6.09 -32.02
CA THR A 307 -17.65 -6.30 -31.48
C THR A 307 -17.67 -6.51 -29.95
N LEU A 308 -16.57 -6.98 -29.35
CA LEU A 308 -16.39 -7.12 -27.89
C LEU A 308 -16.02 -5.80 -27.19
N PHE A 309 -15.67 -4.73 -27.92
CA PHE A 309 -15.23 -3.44 -27.37
C PHE A 309 -16.17 -2.26 -27.65
N SER A 310 -17.46 -2.50 -27.94
CA SER A 310 -18.47 -1.48 -27.65
C SER A 310 -18.50 -1.26 -26.13
N THR A 311 -18.43 0.00 -25.72
CA THR A 311 -18.03 0.48 -24.39
C THR A 311 -18.94 0.13 -23.20
N GLU A 312 -19.81 -0.87 -23.33
CA GLU A 312 -20.69 -1.36 -22.26
C GLU A 312 -20.27 -2.74 -21.69
N ASP A 313 -19.44 -3.55 -22.38
CA ASP A 313 -19.33 -5.01 -22.11
C ASP A 313 -17.97 -5.58 -21.59
N VAL A 314 -17.02 -4.75 -21.17
CA VAL A 314 -15.72 -5.24 -20.63
C VAL A 314 -15.89 -5.98 -19.29
N VAL A 315 -16.83 -5.51 -18.47
CA VAL A 315 -17.16 -6.13 -17.18
C VAL A 315 -17.86 -7.46 -17.42
N GLU A 316 -18.83 -7.49 -18.33
CA GLU A 316 -19.67 -8.66 -18.60
C GLU A 316 -18.88 -9.82 -19.24
N SER A 317 -18.02 -9.52 -20.22
CA SER A 317 -17.11 -10.52 -20.82
C SER A 317 -16.12 -11.11 -19.81
N SER A 318 -15.59 -10.30 -18.89
CA SER A 318 -14.71 -10.75 -17.80
C SER A 318 -15.47 -11.62 -16.79
N LEU A 319 -16.71 -11.27 -16.47
CA LEU A 319 -17.58 -12.06 -15.59
C LEU A 319 -17.97 -13.39 -16.23
N ASN A 320 -18.23 -13.42 -17.53
CA ASN A 320 -18.54 -14.66 -18.24
C ASN A 320 -17.34 -15.61 -18.24
N ALA A 321 -16.11 -15.09 -18.42
CA ALA A 321 -14.89 -15.88 -18.29
C ALA A 321 -14.68 -16.43 -16.86
N LEU A 322 -14.99 -15.62 -15.83
CA LEU A 322 -14.93 -16.06 -14.43
C LEU A 322 -16.02 -17.08 -14.08
N GLY A 323 -17.22 -16.96 -14.66
CA GLY A 323 -18.33 -17.91 -14.48
C GLY A 323 -18.05 -19.30 -15.07
N GLN A 324 -17.08 -19.41 -15.98
CA GLN A 324 -16.61 -20.71 -16.49
C GLN A 324 -15.69 -21.43 -15.48
N ILE A 325 -15.15 -20.74 -14.48
CA ILE A 325 -14.37 -21.35 -13.40
C ILE A 325 -15.34 -22.08 -12.47
N LYS A 326 -15.22 -23.42 -12.41
CA LYS A 326 -16.01 -24.25 -11.49
C LYS A 326 -15.53 -24.03 -10.05
N ILE A 327 -16.15 -23.09 -9.35
CA ILE A 327 -15.93 -22.83 -7.92
C ILE A 327 -16.78 -23.84 -7.12
N ASN A 328 -16.14 -24.63 -6.25
CA ASN A 328 -16.84 -25.51 -5.32
C ASN A 328 -17.32 -24.71 -4.11
N ARG A 329 -18.51 -24.11 -4.22
CA ARG A 329 -19.11 -23.26 -3.19
C ARG A 329 -19.21 -23.96 -1.83
N ASP A 330 -19.73 -25.18 -1.80
CA ASP A 330 -19.91 -25.95 -0.56
C ASP A 330 -18.59 -26.16 0.19
N LEU A 331 -17.48 -26.36 -0.54
CA LEU A 331 -16.15 -26.51 0.06
C LEU A 331 -15.64 -25.18 0.64
N ILE A 332 -15.87 -24.06 -0.05
CA ILE A 332 -15.44 -22.74 0.41
C ILE A 332 -16.29 -22.28 1.61
N GLU A 333 -17.61 -22.49 1.59
CA GLU A 333 -18.51 -22.19 2.70
C GLU A 333 -18.13 -23.01 3.94
N LYS A 334 -17.89 -24.33 3.80
CA LYS A 334 -17.37 -25.16 4.91
C LYS A 334 -16.02 -24.67 5.42
N LYS A 335 -15.12 -24.22 4.52
CA LYS A 335 -13.83 -23.66 4.94
C LYS A 335 -14.03 -22.34 5.70
N GLN A 336 -14.99 -21.50 5.31
CA GLN A 336 -15.34 -20.29 6.04
C GLN A 336 -15.88 -20.59 7.43
N GLU A 337 -16.84 -21.51 7.55
CA GLU A 337 -17.38 -21.93 8.85
C GLU A 337 -16.28 -22.43 9.80
N ASN A 338 -15.35 -23.24 9.29
CA ASN A 338 -14.19 -23.70 10.05
C ASN A 338 -13.28 -22.54 10.48
N ILE A 339 -12.97 -21.60 9.57
CA ILE A 339 -12.16 -20.42 9.89
C ILE A 339 -12.87 -19.55 10.95
N GLU A 340 -14.19 -19.38 10.85
CA GLU A 340 -14.97 -18.62 11.83
C GLU A 340 -14.93 -19.27 13.22
N TYR A 341 -15.07 -20.59 13.29
CA TYR A 341 -14.92 -21.33 14.53
C TYR A 341 -13.50 -21.21 15.12
N GLU A 342 -12.46 -21.38 14.29
CA GLU A 342 -11.06 -21.21 14.68
C GLU A 342 -10.80 -19.79 15.22
N LEU A 343 -11.31 -18.76 14.52
CA LEU A 343 -11.21 -17.36 14.95
C LEU A 343 -11.88 -17.13 16.31
N GLU A 344 -13.07 -17.69 16.54
CA GLU A 344 -13.76 -17.59 17.82
C GLU A 344 -13.01 -18.27 18.96
N SER A 345 -12.49 -19.48 18.71
CA SER A 345 -11.71 -20.23 19.70
C SER A 345 -10.43 -19.49 20.05
N LEU A 346 -9.64 -19.13 19.04
CA LEU A 346 -8.38 -18.41 19.21
C LEU A 346 -8.58 -17.08 19.94
N ASN A 347 -9.69 -16.38 19.67
CA ASN A 347 -10.04 -15.17 20.39
C ASN A 347 -10.35 -15.39 21.88
N LYS A 348 -10.96 -16.53 22.26
CA LYS A 348 -11.17 -16.91 23.66
C LYS A 348 -9.85 -17.23 24.34
N ASP A 349 -8.95 -17.93 23.65
CA ASP A 349 -7.64 -18.30 24.18
C ASP A 349 -6.77 -17.06 24.41
N ILE A 350 -6.70 -16.15 23.41
CA ILE A 350 -6.02 -14.85 23.54
C ILE A 350 -6.56 -14.07 24.74
N ASN A 351 -7.88 -13.99 24.91
CA ASN A 351 -8.47 -13.26 26.04
C ASN A 351 -8.11 -13.89 27.39
N THR A 352 -8.14 -15.22 27.46
CA THR A 352 -7.82 -15.96 28.69
C THR A 352 -6.37 -15.72 29.09
N GLU A 353 -5.45 -15.81 28.12
CA GLU A 353 -4.03 -15.59 28.36
C GLU A 353 -3.71 -14.12 28.69
N PHE A 354 -4.29 -13.18 27.94
CA PHE A 354 -4.10 -11.75 28.21
C PHE A 354 -4.57 -11.35 29.61
N ASN A 355 -5.70 -11.89 30.08
CA ASN A 355 -6.23 -11.60 31.42
C ASN A 355 -5.33 -12.09 32.57
N LYS A 356 -4.32 -12.93 32.29
CA LYS A 356 -3.30 -13.28 33.29
C LYS A 356 -2.30 -12.15 33.51
N ASN A 357 -2.12 -11.26 32.54
CA ASN A 357 -1.21 -10.13 32.62
C ASN A 357 -1.82 -8.97 33.44
N LYS A 358 -1.82 -9.15 34.76
CA LYS A 358 -2.47 -8.20 35.67
C LYS A 358 -1.78 -6.85 35.74
N GLU A 359 -0.45 -6.80 35.57
CA GLU A 359 0.31 -5.55 35.77
C GLU A 359 -0.10 -4.46 34.78
N ILE A 360 -0.04 -4.74 33.48
CA ILE A 360 -0.35 -3.73 32.46
C ILE A 360 -1.84 -3.34 32.47
N ILE A 361 -2.71 -4.30 32.80
CA ILE A 361 -4.16 -4.08 32.92
C ILE A 361 -4.44 -3.15 34.10
N GLU A 362 -3.94 -3.50 35.29
CA GLU A 362 -4.13 -2.70 36.51
C GLU A 362 -3.57 -1.30 36.36
N GLU A 363 -2.41 -1.15 35.73
CA GLU A 363 -1.83 0.16 35.45
C GLU A 363 -2.69 1.00 34.51
N THR A 364 -3.17 0.39 33.41
CA THR A 364 -4.05 1.06 32.47
C THR A 364 -5.34 1.51 33.17
N GLU A 365 -5.93 0.63 33.98
CA GLU A 365 -7.12 0.95 34.77
C GLU A 365 -6.88 2.09 35.76
N ASN A 366 -5.72 2.12 36.41
CA ASN A 366 -5.38 3.17 37.37
C ASN A 366 -5.32 4.55 36.72
N TRP A 367 -4.72 4.65 35.53
CA TRP A 367 -4.72 5.89 34.75
C TRP A 367 -6.13 6.28 34.30
N ILE A 368 -6.93 5.33 33.83
CA ILE A 368 -8.32 5.55 33.43
C ILE A 368 -9.13 6.11 34.61
N LYS A 369 -9.10 5.45 35.77
CA LYS A 369 -9.80 5.86 37.00
C LYS A 369 -9.39 7.28 37.40
N ARG A 370 -8.09 7.59 37.31
CA ARG A 370 -7.55 8.92 37.64
C ARG A 370 -8.14 10.02 36.74
N PHE A 371 -8.17 9.84 35.43
CA PHE A 371 -8.71 10.84 34.50
C PHE A 371 -10.25 10.92 34.57
N ALA A 372 -10.91 9.78 34.73
CA ALA A 372 -12.36 9.71 34.91
C ALA A 372 -12.84 10.45 36.16
N LYS A 373 -12.10 10.33 37.27
CA LYS A 373 -12.38 11.07 38.51
C LYS A 373 -12.31 12.59 38.30
N ILE A 374 -11.29 13.09 37.57
CA ILE A 374 -11.17 14.51 37.25
C ILE A 374 -12.36 14.99 36.41
N LEU A 375 -12.78 14.17 35.44
CA LEU A 375 -13.88 14.48 34.53
C LEU A 375 -15.28 14.27 35.13
N GLY A 376 -15.37 13.61 36.29
CA GLY A 376 -16.61 13.31 37.01
C GLY A 376 -17.42 12.19 36.35
N VAL A 377 -16.75 11.14 35.86
CA VAL A 377 -17.37 9.95 35.24
C VAL A 377 -16.85 8.65 35.84
N GLU A 378 -16.38 8.69 37.10
CA GLU A 378 -15.85 7.51 37.78
C GLU A 378 -16.92 6.41 37.97
N ASP A 379 -18.15 6.80 38.31
CA ASP A 379 -19.26 5.87 38.56
C ASP A 379 -19.68 5.10 37.30
N VAL A 380 -19.55 5.74 36.14
CA VAL A 380 -19.84 5.15 34.82
C VAL A 380 -18.90 3.99 34.52
N ILE A 381 -17.64 4.11 34.96
CA ILE A 381 -16.61 3.09 34.72
C ILE A 381 -16.75 1.95 35.71
N LYS A 382 -17.03 2.27 36.99
CA LYS A 382 -17.21 1.28 38.05
C LYS A 382 -18.43 0.36 37.85
N SER A 383 -19.48 0.84 37.18
CA SER A 383 -20.68 0.04 36.93
C SER A 383 -20.50 -1.09 35.92
N HIS A 384 -19.37 -1.16 35.21
CA HIS A 384 -19.09 -2.17 34.20
C HIS A 384 -17.91 -3.06 34.61
N THR A 385 -18.16 -4.33 34.93
CA THR A 385 -17.10 -5.32 35.15
C THR A 385 -16.33 -5.55 33.84
N ASN A 386 -15.00 -5.47 33.87
CA ASN A 386 -14.12 -5.66 32.71
C ASN A 386 -14.25 -4.61 31.59
N TYR A 387 -14.50 -3.35 31.96
CA TYR A 387 -14.76 -2.23 31.03
C TYR A 387 -13.67 -1.97 29.98
N LEU A 388 -12.44 -2.46 30.22
CA LEU A 388 -11.31 -2.32 29.30
C LEU A 388 -11.51 -3.18 28.04
N LEU A 389 -12.23 -4.30 28.15
CA LEU A 389 -12.42 -5.29 27.10
C LEU A 389 -13.88 -5.38 26.60
N THR A 390 -14.83 -4.69 27.26
CA THR A 390 -16.23 -4.70 26.83
C THR A 390 -16.48 -3.80 25.61
N HIS A 391 -17.51 -4.14 24.84
CA HIS A 391 -17.87 -3.43 23.60
C HIS A 391 -19.01 -2.44 23.77
N ASP A 392 -19.65 -2.44 24.93
CA ASP A 392 -20.85 -1.68 25.20
C ASP A 392 -20.75 -1.06 26.59
N ILE A 393 -20.59 0.26 26.62
CA ILE A 393 -21.11 1.06 27.73
C ILE A 393 -22.50 1.51 27.28
N LYS A 394 -23.42 0.56 27.09
CA LYS A 394 -24.81 0.86 26.73
C LYS A 394 -25.45 1.57 27.91
N SER A 395 -26.20 2.66 27.66
CA SER A 395 -26.92 3.52 28.62
C SER A 395 -26.25 4.82 29.12
N ILE A 396 -25.19 5.32 28.47
CA ILE A 396 -24.59 6.62 28.87
C ILE A 396 -24.84 7.75 27.87
N SER A 397 -24.98 8.96 28.42
CA SER A 397 -25.16 10.17 27.61
C SER A 397 -23.93 10.46 26.73
N GLY A 398 -24.13 11.11 25.58
CA GLY A 398 -23.03 11.46 24.66
C GLY A 398 -21.90 12.25 25.32
N THR A 399 -22.24 13.11 26.29
CA THR A 399 -21.25 13.86 27.10
C THR A 399 -20.44 12.98 28.05
N GLN A 400 -21.08 11.99 28.69
CA GLN A 400 -20.35 11.03 29.54
C GLN A 400 -19.45 10.15 28.68
N TYR A 401 -19.95 9.67 27.54
CA TYR A 401 -19.17 8.85 26.60
C TYR A 401 -17.92 9.58 26.12
N TYR A 402 -18.05 10.85 25.71
CA TYR A 402 -16.92 11.72 25.37
C TYR A 402 -15.83 11.75 26.46
N LYS A 403 -16.22 11.91 27.73
CA LYS A 403 -15.28 11.98 28.86
C LYS A 403 -14.59 10.65 29.12
N VAL A 404 -15.33 9.55 29.00
CA VAL A 404 -14.80 8.20 29.15
C VAL A 404 -13.79 7.92 28.04
N VAL A 405 -14.15 8.18 26.77
CA VAL A 405 -13.24 8.02 25.62
C VAL A 405 -11.96 8.84 25.83
N PHE A 406 -12.07 10.12 26.21
CA PHE A 406 -10.89 10.93 26.49
C PHE A 406 -10.02 10.35 27.61
N SER A 407 -10.64 9.87 28.70
CA SER A 407 -9.91 9.24 29.83
C SER A 407 -9.12 8.01 29.37
N PHE A 408 -9.72 7.18 28.52
CA PHE A 408 -9.10 5.97 27.98
C PHE A 408 -7.92 6.33 27.07
N LYS A 409 -8.11 7.24 26.10
CA LYS A 409 -7.03 7.65 25.18
C LYS A 409 -5.85 8.25 25.94
N MET A 410 -6.10 9.10 26.93
CA MET A 410 -5.03 9.69 27.76
C MET A 410 -4.31 8.62 28.58
N ALA A 411 -5.03 7.64 29.11
CA ALA A 411 -4.42 6.51 29.80
C ALA A 411 -3.54 5.68 28.88
N TYR A 412 -4.01 5.36 27.66
CA TYR A 412 -3.23 4.61 26.67
C TYR A 412 -1.91 5.29 26.37
N ILE A 413 -1.92 6.60 26.14
CA ILE A 413 -0.70 7.36 25.91
C ILE A 413 0.25 7.20 27.10
N LYS A 414 -0.22 7.33 28.35
CA LYS A 414 0.64 7.16 29.53
C LYS A 414 1.24 5.77 29.67
N VAL A 415 0.48 4.74 29.34
CA VAL A 415 0.96 3.36 29.37
C VAL A 415 2.00 3.14 28.26
N ILE A 416 1.72 3.57 27.02
CA ILE A 416 2.69 3.46 25.91
C ILE A 416 3.99 4.20 26.27
N GLU A 417 3.91 5.43 26.76
CA GLU A 417 5.10 6.22 27.13
C GLU A 417 5.95 5.53 28.21
N LYS A 418 5.32 4.83 29.16
CA LYS A 418 6.03 4.11 30.21
C LYS A 418 6.77 2.89 29.66
N TYR A 419 6.10 2.07 28.86
CA TYR A 419 6.66 0.79 28.38
C TYR A 419 7.63 0.95 27.20
N THR A 420 7.50 2.04 26.43
CA THR A 420 8.38 2.31 25.28
C THR A 420 9.45 3.36 25.55
N ASN A 421 9.31 4.13 26.64
CA ASN A 421 10.11 5.33 26.93
C ASN A 421 10.05 6.42 25.83
N VAL A 422 9.09 6.32 24.90
CA VAL A 422 8.89 7.30 23.82
C VAL A 422 7.81 8.29 24.23
N LYS A 423 8.15 9.58 24.25
CA LYS A 423 7.14 10.65 24.39
C LYS A 423 6.31 10.81 23.12
N LEU A 424 4.99 10.73 23.28
CA LEU A 424 4.03 10.76 22.16
C LEU A 424 3.31 12.10 22.03
N PRO A 425 2.99 12.55 20.80
CA PRO A 425 2.11 13.69 20.60
C PRO A 425 0.65 13.33 20.93
N VAL A 426 -0.12 14.33 21.35
CA VAL A 426 -1.57 14.28 21.53
C VAL A 426 -2.22 15.17 20.47
N VAL A 427 -2.97 14.57 19.55
CA VAL A 427 -3.61 15.29 18.45
C VAL A 427 -5.13 15.24 18.61
N LEU A 428 -5.75 16.40 18.81
CA LEU A 428 -7.20 16.53 19.03
C LEU A 428 -7.83 17.31 17.89
N ASP A 429 -8.75 16.68 17.16
CA ASP A 429 -9.59 17.34 16.17
C ASP A 429 -10.93 17.72 16.80
N SER A 430 -11.12 19.03 16.96
CA SER A 430 -12.33 19.67 17.44
C SER A 430 -12.87 19.09 18.77
N PRO A 431 -12.16 19.26 19.90
CA PRO A 431 -12.59 18.71 21.19
C PRO A 431 -13.93 19.30 21.70
N SER A 432 -14.34 20.46 21.21
CA SER A 432 -15.64 21.07 21.52
C SER A 432 -16.71 20.59 20.53
N GLY A 433 -17.32 19.43 20.81
CA GLY A 433 -18.51 18.93 20.10
C GLY A 433 -19.81 19.61 20.54
N ARG A 434 -20.91 19.41 19.80
CA ARG A 434 -22.21 20.07 20.04
C ARG A 434 -22.78 19.83 21.44
N GLU A 435 -22.44 18.71 22.08
CA GLU A 435 -22.96 18.31 23.39
C GLU A 435 -21.99 18.59 24.55
N VAL A 436 -20.78 19.12 24.29
CA VAL A 436 -19.75 19.26 25.31
C VAL A 436 -19.73 20.67 25.90
N THR A 437 -19.96 20.80 27.21
CA THR A 437 -19.94 22.10 27.90
C THR A 437 -18.54 22.68 28.04
N GLN A 438 -18.43 24.01 28.16
CA GLN A 438 -17.15 24.69 28.41
C GLN A 438 -16.44 24.22 29.69
N SER A 439 -17.21 23.85 30.72
CA SER A 439 -16.66 23.29 31.96
C SER A 439 -15.95 21.95 31.72
N ASN A 440 -16.52 21.08 30.88
CA ASN A 440 -15.90 19.80 30.52
C ASN A 440 -14.61 20.02 29.72
N ILE A 441 -14.63 20.95 28.76
CA ILE A 441 -13.45 21.34 27.99
C ILE A 441 -12.35 21.87 28.90
N LYS A 442 -12.69 22.72 29.88
CA LYS A 442 -11.72 23.24 30.84
C LYS A 442 -10.99 22.09 31.56
N LYS A 443 -11.72 21.10 32.05
CA LYS A 443 -11.13 19.92 32.70
C LYS A 443 -10.23 19.10 31.77
N VAL A 444 -10.62 18.94 30.51
CA VAL A 444 -9.78 18.31 29.47
C VAL A 444 -8.46 19.07 29.31
N ILE A 445 -8.52 20.39 29.15
CA ILE A 445 -7.34 21.24 29.04
C ILE A 445 -6.48 21.21 30.31
N ASP A 446 -7.10 21.14 31.50
CA ASP A 446 -6.39 21.02 32.77
C ASP A 446 -5.63 19.68 32.87
N ILE A 447 -6.23 18.57 32.40
CA ILE A 447 -5.53 17.28 32.29
C ILE A 447 -4.31 17.40 31.37
N LEU A 448 -4.50 17.99 30.18
CA LEU A 448 -3.41 18.19 29.22
C LEU A 448 -2.27 19.05 29.78
N ASN A 449 -2.59 20.14 30.48
CA ASN A 449 -1.59 21.02 31.09
C ASN A 449 -0.87 20.39 32.30
N LYS A 450 -1.51 19.44 33.01
CA LYS A 450 -0.96 18.85 34.24
C LYS A 450 -0.22 17.54 34.02
N TYR A 451 -0.73 16.68 33.17
CA TYR A 451 -0.21 15.32 32.98
C TYR A 451 0.57 15.16 31.68
N PHE A 452 0.40 16.08 30.72
CA PHE A 452 1.01 16.00 29.39
C PHE A 452 1.88 17.23 29.14
N GLU A 453 2.62 17.70 30.16
CA GLU A 453 3.46 18.90 30.07
C GLU A 453 4.55 18.76 29.01
N ASP A 454 5.30 17.65 29.06
CA ASP A 454 6.39 17.34 28.11
C ASP A 454 5.91 16.77 26.77
N ASN A 455 4.63 16.45 26.65
CA ASN A 455 4.06 15.93 25.41
C ASN A 455 3.82 17.06 24.41
N GLN A 456 3.98 16.77 23.13
CA GLN A 456 3.45 17.67 22.12
C GLN A 456 1.91 17.60 22.10
N ILE A 457 1.24 18.75 22.03
CA ILE A 457 -0.22 18.84 21.92
C ILE A 457 -0.57 19.67 20.68
N ILE A 458 -1.38 19.10 19.78
CA ILE A 458 -1.85 19.77 18.58
C ILE A 458 -3.38 19.71 18.58
N ILE A 459 -4.03 20.86 18.66
CA ILE A 459 -5.50 20.96 18.63
C ILE A 459 -5.95 21.71 17.38
N ALA A 460 -6.81 21.10 16.57
CA ALA A 460 -7.52 21.78 15.51
C ALA A 460 -8.91 22.19 16.00
N SER A 461 -9.26 23.48 16.00
CA SER A 461 -10.60 23.90 16.43
C SER A 461 -10.94 25.32 16.01
N ILE A 462 -12.23 25.66 15.97
CA ILE A 462 -12.68 27.06 15.84
C ILE A 462 -12.56 27.81 17.17
N TYR A 463 -12.55 27.09 18.29
CA TYR A 463 -12.41 27.67 19.61
C TYR A 463 -10.94 27.85 19.99
N ASP A 464 -10.70 28.70 20.97
CA ASP A 464 -9.39 28.90 21.57
C ASP A 464 -9.35 28.32 22.99
N TYR A 465 -8.25 27.68 23.35
CA TYR A 465 -8.10 26.94 24.61
C TYR A 465 -6.93 27.49 25.43
N LYS A 466 -7.03 27.46 26.76
CA LYS A 466 -5.99 27.95 27.68
C LYS A 466 -4.87 26.92 27.90
N LEU A 467 -4.19 26.53 26.83
CA LEU A 467 -2.98 25.70 26.90
C LEU A 467 -1.76 26.55 27.28
N LYS A 468 -0.95 26.07 28.23
CA LYS A 468 0.29 26.75 28.65
C LYS A 468 1.29 26.81 27.49
N GLY A 469 1.89 27.99 27.23
CA GLY A 469 2.92 28.13 26.18
C GLY A 469 2.42 27.88 24.75
N LYS A 470 1.12 28.05 24.48
CA LYS A 470 0.54 27.74 23.18
C LYS A 470 1.02 28.68 22.06
N LYS A 471 1.31 28.09 20.90
CA LYS A 471 1.40 28.79 19.62
C LYS A 471 0.07 28.65 18.87
N LYS A 472 -0.40 29.75 18.27
CA LYS A 472 -1.59 29.75 17.42
C LYS A 472 -1.20 29.79 15.95
N ILE A 473 -1.82 28.92 15.15
CA ILE A 473 -1.73 28.91 13.69
C ILE A 473 -3.12 29.24 13.17
N GLU A 474 -3.30 30.37 12.51
CA GLU A 474 -4.60 30.76 11.94
C GLU A 474 -4.69 30.34 10.46
N ILE A 475 -5.82 29.70 10.10
CA ILE A 475 -6.21 29.45 8.71
C ILE A 475 -7.37 30.39 8.41
N LYS A 476 -7.21 31.27 7.42
CA LYS A 476 -8.24 32.26 7.10
C LYS A 476 -9.36 31.66 6.25
N ASN A 477 -9.02 31.21 5.04
CA ASN A 477 -10.01 30.83 4.02
C ASN A 477 -9.85 29.39 3.52
N LYS A 478 -8.63 28.99 3.16
CA LYS A 478 -8.27 27.67 2.61
C LYS A 478 -6.84 27.32 3.03
N ILE A 479 -6.44 26.06 2.81
CA ILE A 479 -5.11 25.56 3.19
C ILE A 479 -3.99 26.30 2.46
N PHE A 480 -4.17 26.56 1.15
CA PHE A 480 -3.27 27.34 0.32
C PHE A 480 -3.87 28.74 0.14
N GLU A 481 -3.30 29.75 0.80
CA GLU A 481 -3.77 31.13 0.70
C GLU A 481 -3.18 31.79 -0.57
N ASP A 482 -3.78 32.85 -1.10
CA ASP A 482 -3.36 33.40 -2.42
C ASP A 482 -1.92 33.96 -2.40
N THR A 483 -1.39 34.27 -1.23
CA THR A 483 0.03 34.61 -1.01
C THR A 483 0.98 33.43 -1.24
N ASP A 484 0.50 32.19 -1.10
CA ASP A 484 1.29 30.96 -1.25
C ASP A 484 1.56 30.62 -2.73
N LEU A 485 0.84 31.25 -3.68
CA LEU A 485 1.05 31.14 -5.12
C LEU A 485 2.29 31.93 -5.60
N GLY A 486 2.61 33.06 -4.97
CA GLY A 486 3.81 33.85 -5.29
C GLY A 486 5.11 33.09 -5.00
N LEU A 487 5.12 32.28 -3.93
CA LEU A 487 6.26 31.43 -3.54
C LEU A 487 6.52 30.28 -4.53
N LEU A 488 5.50 29.83 -5.29
CA LEU A 488 5.69 28.86 -6.37
C LEU A 488 6.46 29.48 -7.54
N GLN A 489 6.13 30.73 -7.91
CA GLN A 489 6.73 31.43 -9.04
C GLN A 489 8.19 31.82 -8.77
N GLU A 490 8.54 32.23 -7.54
CA GLU A 490 9.92 32.53 -7.17
C GLU A 490 10.82 31.29 -7.12
N ASN A 491 10.31 30.14 -6.65
CA ASN A 491 11.08 28.90 -6.62
C ASN A 491 11.25 28.28 -8.02
N THR A 492 10.24 28.36 -8.89
CA THR A 492 10.42 27.94 -10.30
C THR A 492 11.39 28.85 -11.06
N ALA A 493 11.50 30.13 -10.70
CA ALA A 493 12.51 31.03 -11.26
C ALA A 493 13.93 30.70 -10.76
N LYS A 494 14.09 30.32 -9.49
CA LYS A 494 15.38 29.86 -8.93
C LYS A 494 15.82 28.51 -9.49
N ASP A 495 14.91 27.55 -9.62
CA ASP A 495 15.20 26.23 -10.20
C ASP A 495 15.54 26.31 -11.70
N LYS A 496 15.02 27.31 -12.42
CA LYS A 496 15.42 27.60 -13.81
C LYS A 496 16.80 28.24 -13.91
N LYS A 497 17.21 29.06 -12.93
CA LYS A 497 18.55 29.65 -12.88
C LYS A 497 19.63 28.61 -12.58
N LEU A 498 19.36 27.66 -11.66
CA LEU A 498 20.29 26.57 -11.32
C LEU A 498 20.46 25.49 -12.41
N LYS A 499 19.63 25.50 -13.45
CA LYS A 499 19.76 24.62 -14.63
C LYS A 499 20.37 25.33 -15.85
N ALA A 500 20.66 26.62 -15.73
CA ALA A 500 21.23 27.46 -16.78
C ALA A 500 22.68 27.89 -16.47
N GLU A 501 23.23 27.47 -15.32
CA GLU A 501 24.64 27.46 -14.97
C GLU A 501 25.09 25.99 -14.90
#